data_AF-A0AB39FNA5-F1
#
_entry.id   AF-A0AB39FNA5-F1
#
_cell.length_a   1.000
_cell.length_b   1.000
_cell.length_c   1.000
_cell.angle_alpha   90.00
_cell.angle_beta   90.00
_cell.angle_gamma   90.00
#
_symmetry.space_group_name_H-M   'P 1'
#
loop_
_entity.id
_entity.type
_entity.pdbx_description
1 polymer ?
#
loop_
_entity_poly.entity_id
_entity_poly.type
_entity_poly.pdbx_seq_one_letter_code
_entity_poly.pdbx_strand_id
1 'polypeptide(L)'
;MPGGTTIDYGKIASDTLEKDAPTVIGDDVRAKLQVSCDAPTLFAIKTTDERAGSAITGTGVPNNAFFGLGKTGSTNIGAYRISLVNVNADGKTVNVLRKAIGSTSYAKFAEMRPDEISAFGDGSNAVPVAYKNVTADLSLTTSVEKASALPLDKEIKFDGLATFEVVYL
;
A
#
# COMPACT_ATOMS: atom_id res chain seq x y z
N MET A 1 2.63 -9.06 15.41
CA MET A 1 1.41 -8.49 14.79
C MET A 1 0.23 -9.37 15.17
N PRO A 2 -0.72 -8.93 16.00
CA PRO A 2 -2.02 -9.60 16.05
C PRO A 2 -2.81 -9.17 14.82
N GLY A 3 -3.17 -10.14 13.96
CA GLY A 3 -4.26 -10.05 12.99
C GLY A 3 -4.06 -9.09 11.81
N GLY A 4 -4.15 -9.61 10.58
CA GLY A 4 -4.31 -8.76 9.40
C GLY A 4 -5.51 -7.82 9.54
N THR A 5 -5.47 -6.68 8.85
CA THR A 5 -6.59 -5.73 8.78
C THR A 5 -7.35 -5.96 7.48
N THR A 6 -8.67 -6.05 7.55
CA THR A 6 -9.55 -6.08 6.38
C THR A 6 -10.17 -4.70 6.19
N ILE A 7 -10.06 -4.16 4.98
CA ILE A 7 -10.78 -2.96 4.57
C ILE A 7 -11.95 -3.42 3.70
N ASP A 8 -13.16 -3.19 4.19
CA ASP A 8 -14.39 -3.52 3.48
C ASP A 8 -15.02 -2.23 2.92
N TYR A 9 -15.14 -2.17 1.58
CA TYR A 9 -15.79 -1.07 0.87
C TYR A 9 -17.31 -1.24 0.78
N GLY A 10 -17.84 -2.37 1.26
CA GLY A 10 -19.23 -2.75 1.08
C GLY A 10 -19.57 -3.03 -0.38
N LYS A 11 -20.86 -2.89 -0.70
CA LYS A 11 -21.35 -3.03 -2.08
C LYS A 11 -21.23 -1.70 -2.81
N ILE A 12 -20.55 -1.73 -3.95
CA ILE A 12 -20.47 -0.58 -4.86
C ILE A 12 -21.38 -0.88 -6.05
N ALA A 13 -22.32 0.03 -6.31
CA ALA A 13 -23.25 -0.12 -7.41
C ALA A 13 -22.54 0.15 -8.74
N SER A 14 -22.87 -0.62 -9.78
CA SER A 14 -22.18 -0.52 -11.06
C SER A 14 -22.45 0.81 -11.79
N ASP A 15 -23.57 1.46 -11.48
CA ASP A 15 -23.96 2.78 -12.02
C ASP A 15 -23.18 3.95 -11.39
N THR A 16 -22.48 3.73 -10.27
CA THR A 16 -21.57 4.73 -9.69
C THR A 16 -20.17 4.68 -10.31
N LEU A 17 -19.90 3.71 -11.19
CA LEU A 17 -18.61 3.59 -11.86
C LEU A 17 -18.59 4.44 -13.14
N GLU A 18 -17.50 5.17 -13.31
CA GLU A 18 -17.20 5.92 -14.52
C GLU A 18 -17.08 4.97 -15.73
N LYS A 19 -17.76 5.33 -16.82
CA LYS A 19 -17.85 4.48 -18.01
C LYS A 19 -16.48 4.21 -18.65
N ASP A 20 -15.67 5.25 -18.77
CA ASP A 20 -14.47 5.25 -19.61
C ASP A 20 -13.18 5.62 -18.86
N ALA A 21 -13.25 5.79 -17.53
CA ALA A 21 -12.11 6.09 -16.67
C ALA A 21 -12.16 5.28 -15.36
N PRO A 22 -11.03 5.06 -14.68
CA PRO A 22 -11.03 4.46 -13.35
C PRO A 22 -11.81 5.30 -12.33
N THR A 23 -12.54 4.64 -11.43
CA THR A 23 -13.34 5.29 -10.39
C THR A 23 -12.67 5.14 -9.02
N VAL A 24 -12.46 6.25 -8.30
CA VAL A 24 -11.97 6.20 -6.91
C VAL A 24 -13.14 5.83 -5.99
N ILE A 25 -13.02 4.70 -5.30
CA ILE A 25 -14.08 4.16 -4.41
C ILE A 25 -13.74 4.31 -2.92
N GLY A 26 -12.53 4.74 -2.63
CA GLY A 26 -12.07 5.06 -1.30
C GLY A 26 -10.85 5.95 -1.38
N ASP A 27 -10.90 7.07 -0.67
CA ASP A 27 -9.79 8.01 -0.57
C ASP A 27 -9.44 8.23 0.91
N ASP A 28 -8.14 8.15 1.21
CA ASP A 28 -7.58 8.19 2.57
C ASP A 28 -8.25 7.22 3.57
N VAL A 29 -8.53 5.98 3.14
CA VAL A 29 -9.01 4.94 4.06
C VAL A 29 -7.83 4.49 4.93
N ARG A 30 -8.00 4.54 6.26
CA ARG A 30 -6.89 4.34 7.20
C ARG A 30 -6.92 2.99 7.90
N ALA A 31 -5.76 2.35 7.97
CA ALA A 31 -5.47 1.23 8.87
C ALA A 31 -4.24 1.56 9.73
N LYS A 32 -4.09 0.93 10.90
CA LYS A 32 -2.95 1.17 11.78
C LYS A 32 -1.84 0.15 11.57
N LEU A 33 -0.62 0.63 11.51
CA LEU A 33 0.61 -0.16 11.56
C LEU A 33 1.34 0.14 12.88
N GLN A 34 1.72 -0.91 13.59
CA GLN A 34 2.55 -0.80 14.79
C GLN A 34 3.63 -1.89 14.79
N VAL A 35 4.87 -1.47 15.01
CA VAL A 35 6.01 -2.34 15.26
C VAL A 35 6.60 -1.97 16.61
N SER A 36 6.74 -2.95 17.49
CA SER A 36 7.37 -2.80 18.81
C SER A 36 8.45 -3.87 18.96
N CYS A 37 9.66 -3.42 19.28
CA CYS A 37 10.83 -4.23 19.54
C CYS A 37 11.19 -4.15 21.03
N ASP A 38 11.92 -5.13 21.56
CA ASP A 38 12.34 -5.11 22.96
C ASP A 38 13.44 -4.07 23.25
N ALA A 39 14.25 -3.76 22.24
CA ALA A 39 15.33 -2.77 22.25
C ALA A 39 15.35 -1.95 20.94
N PRO A 40 16.03 -0.79 20.89
CA PRO A 40 16.24 -0.06 19.65
C PRO A 40 16.84 -0.95 18.58
N THR A 41 16.10 -1.15 17.48
CA THR A 41 16.45 -2.10 16.43
C THR A 41 16.45 -1.40 15.08
N LEU A 42 17.45 -1.68 14.25
CA LEU A 42 17.45 -1.23 12.86
C LEU A 42 16.62 -2.20 12.03
N PHE A 43 15.47 -1.73 11.56
CA PHE A 43 14.55 -2.56 10.79
C PHE A 43 13.90 -1.76 9.65
N ALA A 44 13.31 -2.50 8.74
CA ALA A 44 12.47 -1.99 7.68
C ALA A 44 11.26 -2.92 7.47
N ILE A 45 10.37 -2.50 6.59
CA ILE A 45 9.16 -3.21 6.21
C ILE A 45 9.27 -3.51 4.72
N LYS A 46 9.33 -4.79 4.38
CA LYS A 46 9.16 -5.26 3.01
C LYS A 46 7.66 -5.44 2.78
N THR A 47 7.16 -4.90 1.67
CA THR A 47 5.75 -5.07 1.29
C THR A 47 5.65 -5.90 0.03
N THR A 48 4.76 -6.88 0.00
CA THR A 48 4.52 -7.72 -1.18
C THR A 48 3.05 -7.65 -1.56
N ASP A 49 2.78 -7.53 -2.86
CA ASP A 49 1.43 -7.65 -3.42
C ASP A 49 1.16 -9.12 -3.77
N GLU A 50 0.27 -9.76 -3.03
CA GLU A 50 -0.13 -11.16 -3.27
C GLU A 50 -1.07 -11.29 -4.49
N ARG A 51 -1.36 -10.17 -5.16
CA ARG A 51 -2.14 -10.07 -6.39
C ARG A 51 -1.36 -9.33 -7.47
N ALA A 52 -0.02 -9.43 -7.44
CA ALA A 52 0.87 -8.83 -8.40
C ALA A 52 0.41 -9.06 -9.86
N GLY A 53 0.49 -8.00 -10.67
CA GLY A 53 0.05 -8.04 -12.08
C GLY A 53 -1.47 -7.96 -12.28
N SER A 54 -2.24 -7.66 -11.24
CA SER A 54 -3.69 -7.37 -11.33
C SER A 54 -4.05 -5.89 -11.16
N ALA A 55 -3.08 -5.02 -10.90
CA ALA A 55 -3.29 -3.58 -10.90
C ALA A 55 -3.68 -3.07 -12.31
N ILE A 56 -4.68 -2.20 -12.38
CA ILE A 56 -5.15 -1.56 -13.62
C ILE A 56 -4.15 -0.53 -14.15
N THR A 57 -4.19 -0.28 -15.45
CA THR A 57 -3.47 0.84 -16.09
C THR A 57 -4.34 2.11 -16.06
N GLY A 58 -3.82 3.24 -16.55
CA GLY A 58 -4.64 4.46 -16.71
C GLY A 58 -4.81 5.31 -15.44
N THR A 59 -4.11 4.99 -14.36
CA THR A 59 -4.01 5.82 -13.14
C THR A 59 -2.99 6.97 -13.26
N GLY A 60 -2.33 7.11 -14.42
CA GLY A 60 -1.28 8.10 -14.68
C GLY A 60 0.11 7.73 -14.13
N VAL A 61 0.27 6.56 -13.51
CA VAL A 61 1.53 6.06 -12.93
C VAL A 61 1.73 4.59 -13.35
N PRO A 62 2.97 4.08 -13.49
CA PRO A 62 3.23 2.69 -13.85
C PRO A 62 2.57 1.68 -12.89
N ASN A 63 2.01 0.59 -13.44
CA ASN A 63 1.25 -0.40 -12.65
C ASN A 63 2.07 -1.07 -11.54
N ASN A 64 3.40 -1.17 -11.69
CA ASN A 64 4.27 -1.74 -10.66
C ASN A 64 4.40 -0.85 -9.42
N ALA A 65 3.86 0.37 -9.43
CA ALA A 65 3.77 1.23 -8.25
C ALA A 65 2.50 0.99 -7.42
N PHE A 66 1.54 0.20 -7.91
CA PHE A 66 0.27 -0.05 -7.24
C PHE A 66 0.11 -1.52 -6.87
N PHE A 67 -0.71 -1.74 -5.85
CA PHE A 67 -1.19 -3.05 -5.47
C PHE A 67 -2.46 -3.40 -6.24
N GLY A 68 -2.64 -4.65 -6.63
CA GLY A 68 -3.79 -5.09 -7.43
C GLY A 68 -5.00 -5.52 -6.59
N LEU A 69 -6.21 -5.27 -7.11
CA LEU A 69 -7.48 -5.75 -6.50
C LEU A 69 -7.95 -7.10 -7.04
N GLY A 70 -7.09 -7.83 -7.75
CA GLY A 70 -7.42 -9.09 -8.39
C GLY A 70 -7.98 -8.95 -9.81
N LYS A 71 -8.44 -10.08 -10.36
CA LYS A 71 -8.94 -10.18 -11.73
C LYS A 71 -10.31 -10.84 -11.79
N THR A 72 -11.09 -10.46 -12.78
CA THR A 72 -12.31 -11.17 -13.19
C THR A 72 -12.12 -11.68 -14.62
N GLY A 73 -11.96 -13.00 -14.76
CA GLY A 73 -11.44 -13.58 -16.00
C GLY A 73 -10.04 -13.04 -16.33
N SER A 74 -9.90 -12.41 -17.50
CA SER A 74 -8.66 -11.76 -17.93
C SER A 74 -8.57 -10.26 -17.59
N THR A 75 -9.64 -9.67 -17.05
CA THR A 75 -9.71 -8.23 -16.78
C THR A 75 -9.23 -7.93 -15.36
N ASN A 76 -8.34 -6.94 -15.24
CA ASN A 76 -7.90 -6.40 -13.96
C ASN A 76 -9.03 -5.56 -13.34
N ILE A 77 -9.35 -5.82 -12.08
CA ILE A 77 -10.52 -5.21 -11.43
C ILE A 77 -10.24 -3.79 -10.96
N GLY A 78 -9.03 -3.54 -10.47
CA GLY A 78 -8.66 -2.26 -9.89
C GLY A 78 -7.27 -2.26 -9.29
N ALA A 79 -6.92 -1.16 -8.67
CA ALA A 79 -5.63 -0.96 -8.02
C ALA A 79 -5.80 -0.11 -6.76
N TYR A 80 -4.85 -0.23 -5.83
CA TYR A 80 -4.77 0.64 -4.67
C TYR A 80 -3.34 1.06 -4.39
N ARG A 81 -3.19 2.23 -3.77
CA ARG A 81 -1.91 2.73 -3.24
C ARG A 81 -1.94 2.70 -1.72
N ILE A 82 -0.78 2.50 -1.11
CA ILE A 82 -0.60 2.57 0.33
C ILE A 82 0.46 3.63 0.62
N SER A 83 0.17 4.57 1.50
CA SER A 83 1.14 5.54 2.02
C SER A 83 1.20 5.47 3.54
N LEU A 84 2.40 5.60 4.09
CA LEU A 84 2.60 5.72 5.53
C LEU A 84 2.48 7.20 5.92
N VAL A 85 1.45 7.53 6.68
CA VAL A 85 1.19 8.88 7.20
C VAL A 85 1.17 8.87 8.73
N ASN A 86 1.27 10.06 9.35
CA ASN A 86 1.32 10.21 10.81
C ASN A 86 2.39 9.34 11.49
N VAL A 87 3.54 9.18 10.84
CA VAL A 87 4.57 8.26 11.29
C VAL A 87 5.28 8.81 12.52
N ASN A 88 5.24 8.03 13.60
CA ASN A 88 5.90 8.31 14.86
C ASN A 88 6.84 7.16 15.23
N ALA A 89 8.04 7.49 15.69
CA ALA A 89 8.97 6.54 16.25
C ALA A 89 9.49 7.05 17.60
N ASP A 90 9.36 6.22 18.64
CA ASP A 90 9.77 6.53 20.02
C ASP A 90 9.33 7.93 20.50
N GLY A 91 8.11 8.34 20.13
CA GLY A 91 7.51 9.62 20.53
C GLY A 91 7.84 10.80 19.61
N LYS A 92 8.61 10.61 18.53
CA LYS A 92 8.99 11.67 17.58
C LYS A 92 8.42 11.41 16.18
N THR A 93 8.05 12.48 15.48
CA THR A 93 7.73 12.38 14.05
C THR A 93 8.99 12.06 13.26
N VAL A 94 8.91 11.05 12.39
CA VAL A 94 10.04 10.58 11.57
C VAL A 94 9.67 10.54 10.10
N ASN A 95 10.68 10.46 9.23
CA ASN A 95 10.48 10.32 7.80
C ASN A 95 10.47 8.86 7.38
N VAL A 96 9.67 8.56 6.36
CA VAL A 96 9.68 7.27 5.69
C VAL A 96 10.71 7.31 4.58
N LEU A 97 11.52 6.26 4.54
CA LEU A 97 12.53 6.01 3.54
C LEU A 97 12.09 4.81 2.72
N ARG A 98 12.39 4.80 1.43
CA ARG A 98 12.09 3.68 0.55
C ARG A 98 13.28 3.34 -0.34
N LYS A 99 13.45 2.06 -0.64
CA LYS A 99 14.38 1.57 -1.67
C LYS A 99 13.83 0.33 -2.37
N ALA A 100 14.29 0.10 -3.60
CA ALA A 100 14.12 -1.17 -4.28
C ALA A 100 14.86 -2.31 -3.58
N ILE A 101 14.36 -3.54 -3.71
CA ILE A 101 15.09 -4.74 -3.29
C ILE A 101 16.43 -4.80 -4.03
N GLY A 102 17.51 -5.15 -3.31
CA GLY A 102 18.88 -5.17 -3.84
C GLY A 102 19.58 -3.81 -3.93
N SER A 103 18.87 -2.69 -3.82
CA SER A 103 19.49 -1.36 -3.71
C SER A 103 20.11 -1.15 -2.33
N THR A 104 21.19 -0.38 -2.25
CA THR A 104 21.79 0.12 -1.00
C THR A 104 21.33 1.52 -0.62
N SER A 105 20.73 2.25 -1.56
CA SER A 105 20.40 3.67 -1.39
C SER A 105 18.92 3.86 -1.11
N TYR A 106 18.62 4.59 -0.04
CA TYR A 106 17.27 5.01 0.31
C TYR A 106 16.97 6.41 -0.23
N ALA A 107 15.69 6.67 -0.46
CA ALA A 107 15.15 8.00 -0.75
C ALA A 107 13.93 8.27 0.14
N LYS A 108 13.62 9.55 0.37
CA LYS A 108 12.47 9.95 1.21
C LYS A 108 11.17 9.80 0.42
N PHE A 109 10.41 8.75 0.69
CA PHE A 109 9.11 8.48 0.07
C PHE A 109 8.17 7.85 1.11
N ALA A 110 7.00 8.44 1.30
CA ALA A 110 5.96 7.93 2.19
C ALA A 110 5.14 6.79 1.57
N GLU A 111 5.06 6.75 0.24
CA GLU A 111 4.34 5.71 -0.50
C GLU A 111 5.07 4.37 -0.38
N MET A 112 4.34 3.30 -0.07
CA MET A 112 4.85 1.93 -0.13
C MET A 112 4.61 1.36 -1.52
N ARG A 113 5.53 0.53 -2.01
CA ARG A 113 5.40 -0.14 -3.30
C ARG A 113 5.51 -1.66 -3.14
N PRO A 114 4.84 -2.42 -4.02
CA PRO A 114 5.06 -3.86 -4.12
C PRO A 114 6.55 -4.16 -4.33
N ASP A 115 7.06 -5.13 -3.57
CA ASP A 115 8.43 -5.63 -3.62
C ASP A 115 9.51 -4.55 -3.44
N GLU A 116 9.20 -3.55 -2.62
CA GLU A 116 10.15 -2.55 -2.12
C GLU A 116 10.26 -2.59 -0.58
N ILE A 117 11.30 -1.93 -0.06
CA ILE A 117 11.61 -1.86 1.36
C ILE A 117 11.38 -0.44 1.86
N SER A 118 10.55 -0.29 2.88
CA SER A 118 10.27 0.96 3.59
C SER A 118 10.92 0.98 4.98
N ALA A 119 11.75 1.98 5.28
CA ALA A 119 12.44 2.15 6.56
C ALA A 119 12.12 3.52 7.18
N PHE A 120 12.64 3.78 8.38
CA PHE A 120 12.34 5.00 9.14
C PHE A 120 13.64 5.76 9.45
N GLY A 121 13.65 7.06 9.17
CA GLY A 121 14.81 7.94 9.39
C GLY A 121 14.45 9.18 10.20
N ASP A 122 15.43 9.74 10.91
CA ASP A 122 15.26 10.93 11.76
C ASP A 122 14.97 12.23 10.98
N GLY A 123 15.12 12.19 9.66
CA GLY A 123 14.87 13.30 8.75
C GLY A 123 16.08 14.13 8.36
N SER A 124 17.23 13.94 9.01
CA SER A 124 18.48 14.60 8.64
C SER A 124 18.93 14.18 7.24
N ASN A 125 18.98 12.87 7.00
CA ASN A 125 19.43 12.24 5.77
C ASN A 125 18.47 11.11 5.33
N ALA A 126 18.72 10.51 4.17
CA ALA A 126 18.03 9.31 3.74
C ALA A 126 18.72 8.05 4.28
N VAL A 127 18.88 7.96 5.60
CA VAL A 127 19.53 6.85 6.30
C VAL A 127 18.59 6.29 7.37
N PRO A 128 18.32 4.97 7.40
CA PRO A 128 17.52 4.35 8.45
C PRO A 128 18.15 4.53 9.83
N VAL A 129 17.29 4.68 10.84
CA VAL A 129 17.68 4.82 12.25
C VAL A 129 17.02 3.72 13.05
N ALA A 130 17.70 3.24 14.10
CA ALA A 130 17.17 2.23 14.99
C ALA A 130 16.11 2.82 15.93
N TYR A 131 14.96 2.16 16.03
CA TYR A 131 13.85 2.57 16.90
C TYR A 131 13.33 1.38 17.68
N LYS A 132 12.70 1.65 18.84
CA LYS A 132 12.06 0.61 19.65
C LYS A 132 10.57 0.47 19.28
N ASN A 133 9.87 1.58 19.09
CA ASN A 133 8.47 1.59 18.71
C ASN A 133 8.26 2.47 17.49
N VAL A 134 7.56 1.96 16.49
CA VAL A 134 7.10 2.73 15.34
C VAL A 134 5.60 2.53 15.17
N THR A 135 4.88 3.63 15.02
CA THR A 135 3.46 3.64 14.66
C THR A 135 3.24 4.48 13.42
N ALA A 136 2.35 4.05 12.54
CA ALA A 136 1.93 4.82 11.38
C ALA A 136 0.48 4.50 11.02
N ASP A 137 -0.17 5.42 10.33
CA ASP A 137 -1.40 5.12 9.61
C ASP A 137 -1.03 4.71 8.17
N LEU A 138 -1.54 3.58 7.73
CA LEU A 138 -1.60 3.19 6.33
C LEU A 138 -2.78 3.94 5.71
N SER A 139 -2.50 4.91 4.85
CA SER A 139 -3.49 5.65 4.05
C SER A 139 -3.64 4.99 2.69
N LEU A 140 -4.85 4.53 2.39
CA LEU A 140 -5.18 3.85 1.15
C LEU A 140 -6.07 4.72 0.26
N THR A 141 -5.70 4.80 -1.02
CA THR A 141 -6.63 5.23 -2.07
C THR A 141 -6.82 4.06 -3.03
N THR A 142 -8.07 3.72 -3.30
CA THR A 142 -8.46 2.54 -4.08
C THR A 142 -9.29 2.97 -5.28
N SER A 143 -8.91 2.46 -6.45
CA SER A 143 -9.57 2.74 -7.71
C SER A 143 -10.01 1.45 -8.39
N VAL A 144 -11.21 1.47 -8.94
CA VAL A 144 -11.79 0.39 -9.74
C VAL A 144 -11.64 0.74 -11.22
N GLU A 145 -11.46 -0.28 -12.05
CA GLU A 145 -11.40 -0.13 -13.50
C GLU A 145 -12.68 0.52 -14.05
N LYS A 146 -12.57 1.15 -15.22
CA LYS A 146 -13.71 1.71 -15.93
C LYS A 146 -14.82 0.68 -16.15
N ALA A 147 -16.07 1.10 -16.00
CA ALA A 147 -17.22 0.22 -16.13
C ALA A 147 -17.30 -0.49 -17.50
N SER A 148 -16.86 0.16 -18.59
CA SER A 148 -16.86 -0.43 -19.93
C SER A 148 -15.93 -1.65 -20.10
N ALA A 149 -14.96 -1.85 -19.21
CA ALA A 149 -14.05 -3.00 -19.25
C ALA A 149 -14.48 -4.14 -18.33
N LEU A 150 -15.37 -3.88 -17.37
CA LEU A 150 -15.78 -4.84 -16.36
C LEU A 150 -17.04 -5.61 -16.77
N PRO A 151 -17.12 -6.93 -16.48
CA PRO A 151 -18.33 -7.72 -16.68
C PRO A 151 -19.35 -7.43 -15.56
N LEU A 152 -20.02 -6.27 -15.63
CA LEU A 152 -20.96 -5.79 -14.62
C LEU A 152 -22.35 -6.47 -14.65
N ASP A 153 -22.52 -7.51 -15.45
CA ASP A 153 -23.70 -8.39 -15.44
C ASP A 153 -23.71 -9.35 -14.23
N LYS A 154 -22.60 -9.40 -13.48
CA LYS A 154 -22.38 -10.26 -12.31
C LYS A 154 -21.72 -9.48 -11.18
N GLU A 155 -21.84 -10.01 -9.96
CA GLU A 155 -21.10 -9.50 -8.82
C GLU A 155 -19.60 -9.77 -9.00
N ILE A 156 -18.77 -8.73 -8.84
CA ILE A 156 -17.32 -8.81 -8.90
C ILE A 156 -16.78 -8.58 -7.50
N LYS A 157 -16.04 -9.56 -6.97
CA LYS A 157 -15.40 -9.42 -5.66
C LYS A 157 -14.06 -8.71 -5.80
N PHE A 158 -13.85 -7.67 -5.00
CA PHE A 158 -12.54 -7.03 -4.87
C PHE A 158 -11.70 -7.86 -3.90
N ASP A 159 -10.55 -8.33 -4.36
CA ASP A 159 -9.70 -9.27 -3.62
C ASP A 159 -8.26 -8.77 -3.63
N GLY A 160 -8.02 -7.59 -3.07
CA GLY A 160 -6.68 -7.07 -2.84
C GLY A 160 -6.06 -7.70 -1.60
N LEU A 161 -4.76 -8.03 -1.67
CA LEU A 161 -4.02 -8.61 -0.55
C LEU A 161 -2.56 -8.14 -0.58
N ALA A 162 -2.15 -7.45 0.48
CA ALA A 162 -0.76 -7.03 0.69
C ALA A 162 -0.20 -7.65 1.98
N THR A 163 1.02 -8.18 1.89
CA THR A 163 1.77 -8.72 3.02
C THR A 163 2.82 -7.72 3.46
N PHE A 164 2.92 -7.49 4.77
CA PHE A 164 3.93 -6.63 5.38
C PHE A 164 4.86 -7.48 6.24
N GLU A 165 6.14 -7.51 5.89
CA GLU A 165 7.17 -8.29 6.56
C GLU A 165 8.19 -7.36 7.22
N VAL A 166 8.46 -7.57 8.51
CA VAL A 166 9.57 -6.87 9.18
C VAL A 166 10.88 -7.54 8.77
N VAL A 167 11.81 -6.75 8.24
CA VAL A 167 13.17 -7.19 7.90
C VAL A 167 14.19 -6.43 8.73
N TYR A 168 15.17 -7.14 9.26
CA TYR A 168 16.29 -6.53 9.98
C TYR A 168 17.36 -6.08 8.98
N LEU A 169 17.97 -4.92 9.23
CA LEU A 169 18.95 -4.29 8.35
C LEU A 169 20.38 -4.44 8.87
#